data_AF-A0A3D5BNU7-F1
#
_entry.id   AF-A0A3D5BNU7-F1
#
_cell.length_a   1.000
_cell.length_b   1.000
_cell.length_c   1.000
_cell.angle_alpha   90.00
_cell.angle_beta   90.00
_cell.angle_gamma   90.00
#
_symmetry.space_group_name_H-M   'P 1'
#
loop_
_entity.id
_entity.type
_entity.pdbx_description
1 polymer ?
#
loop_
_entity_poly.entity_id
_entity_poly.type
_entity_poly.pdbx_seq_one_letter_code
_entity_poly.pdbx_strand_id
1 'polypeptide(L)'
;MKSSIARAALLGLAWAALLSGCAGKTETMSYYSLHVPQASAAAPAGDAVSVSVGPVTLPDVLKQTRIATGGENGQYRLAEYHRWT
;
A
#
# COMPACT_ATOMS: atom_id res chain seq x y z
N MET A 1 38.07 37.67 11.81
CA MET A 1 36.63 37.95 12.07
C MET A 1 35.72 37.65 10.87
N LYS A 2 36.05 38.08 9.64
CA LYS A 2 35.22 37.76 8.45
C LYS A 2 35.17 36.24 8.09
N SER A 3 36.27 35.50 8.23
CA SER A 3 36.27 34.07 7.84
C SER A 3 35.59 33.14 8.84
N SER A 4 35.53 33.50 10.12
CA SER A 4 34.80 32.73 11.15
C SER A 4 33.28 32.83 10.96
N ILE A 5 32.79 34.01 10.53
CA ILE A 5 31.38 34.23 10.19
C ILE A 5 30.98 33.42 8.94
N ALA A 6 31.84 33.39 7.91
CA ALA A 6 31.59 32.62 6.70
C ALA A 6 31.53 31.09 6.95
N ARG A 7 32.41 30.56 7.82
CA ARG A 7 32.40 29.15 8.22
C ARG A 7 31.16 28.78 9.01
N ALA A 8 30.72 29.63 9.94
CA ALA A 8 29.51 29.42 10.71
C ALA A 8 28.26 29.41 9.81
N ALA A 9 28.20 30.30 8.80
CA ALA A 9 27.10 30.33 7.83
C ALA A 9 27.04 29.06 6.98
N LEU A 10 28.19 28.56 6.49
CA LEU A 10 28.26 27.31 5.73
C LEU A 10 27.82 26.10 6.54
N LEU A 11 28.23 26.02 7.80
CA LEU A 11 27.81 24.96 8.73
C LEU A 11 26.30 25.03 8.99
N GLY A 12 25.75 26.22 9.20
CA GLY A 12 24.31 26.42 9.37
C GLY A 12 23.51 25.99 8.15
N LEU A 13 23.97 26.33 6.95
CA LEU A 13 23.31 25.95 5.69
C LEU A 13 23.35 24.43 5.45
N ALA A 14 24.49 23.79 5.72
CA ALA A 14 24.63 22.34 5.63
C ALA A 14 23.68 21.63 6.61
N TRP A 15 23.54 22.16 7.83
CA TRP A 15 22.64 21.60 8.83
C TRP A 15 21.17 21.77 8.44
N ALA A 16 20.79 22.93 7.92
CA ALA A 16 19.45 23.17 7.39
C ALA A 16 19.11 22.24 6.22
N ALA A 17 20.07 21.98 5.33
CA ALA A 17 19.89 21.03 4.22
C ALA A 17 19.66 19.59 4.74
N LEU A 18 20.42 19.15 5.74
CA LEU A 18 20.23 17.82 6.35
C LEU A 18 18.87 17.67 7.05
N LEU A 19 18.35 18.74 7.66
CA LEU A 19 17.06 18.72 8.36
C LEU A 19 15.85 18.78 7.39
N SER A 20 16.04 19.22 6.14
CA SER A 20 14.96 19.29 5.15
C SER A 20 14.39 17.92 4.74
N GLY A 21 15.17 16.84 4.88
CA GLY A 21 14.72 15.47 4.59
C GLY A 21 13.67 14.93 5.58
N CYS A 22 13.63 15.45 6.81
CA CYS A 22 12.64 15.06 7.81
C CYS A 22 11.29 15.76 7.63
N ALA A 23 11.22 16.83 6.83
CA ALA A 23 9.98 17.55 6.54
C ALA A 23 9.17 16.94 5.38
N GLY A 24 9.66 15.85 4.78
CA GLY A 24 8.97 15.14 3.70
C GLY A 24 7.68 14.45 4.18
N LYS A 25 6.64 14.50 3.34
CA LYS A 25 5.45 13.66 3.54
C LYS A 25 5.83 12.20 3.32
N THR A 26 5.79 11.40 4.37
CA THR A 26 5.85 9.94 4.26
C THR A 26 4.48 9.45 3.82
N GLU A 27 4.41 8.65 2.75
CA GLU A 27 3.18 7.98 2.34
C GLU A 27 2.75 6.95 3.39
N THR A 28 1.47 6.95 3.73
CA THR A 28 0.94 6.08 4.78
C THR A 28 0.64 4.69 4.23
N MET A 29 1.26 3.67 4.83
CA MET A 29 0.99 2.27 4.52
C MET A 29 -0.48 1.93 4.82
N SER A 30 -1.25 1.57 3.79
CA SER A 30 -2.67 1.24 3.88
C SER A 30 -2.91 -0.25 3.67
N TYR A 31 -3.89 -0.78 4.40
CA TYR A 31 -4.18 -2.20 4.53
C TYR A 31 -5.64 -2.47 4.21
N TYR A 32 -5.90 -3.47 3.37
CA TYR A 32 -7.23 -3.77 2.84
C TYR A 32 -7.58 -5.25 3.04
N SER A 33 -8.83 -5.49 3.42
CA SER A 33 -9.44 -6.81 3.41
C SER A 33 -10.68 -6.81 2.53
N LEU A 34 -11.06 -7.98 2.01
CA LEU A 34 -12.35 -8.12 1.34
C LEU A 34 -13.45 -8.07 2.38
N HIS A 35 -14.28 -7.03 2.30
CA HIS A 35 -15.44 -6.92 3.16
C HIS A 35 -16.57 -7.79 2.59
N VAL A 36 -16.98 -8.80 3.36
CA VAL A 36 -18.18 -9.59 3.05
C VAL A 36 -19.33 -9.01 3.87
N PRO A 37 -20.28 -8.30 3.24
CA PRO A 37 -21.45 -7.82 3.96
C PRO A 37 -22.21 -9.02 4.52
N GLN A 38 -22.67 -8.90 5.77
CA GLN A 38 -23.42 -9.95 6.42
C GLN A 38 -24.70 -10.20 5.61
N ALA A 39 -24.81 -11.36 4.98
CA ALA A 39 -26.02 -11.74 4.27
C ALA A 39 -27.15 -11.86 5.28
N SER A 40 -28.27 -11.19 5.03
CA SER A 40 -29.51 -11.45 5.77
C SER A 40 -29.86 -12.92 5.58
N ALA A 41 -30.18 -13.62 6.67
CA ALA A 41 -30.53 -15.04 6.61
C ALA A 41 -31.66 -15.24 5.59
N ALA A 42 -31.37 -15.96 4.51
CA ALA A 42 -32.37 -16.29 3.51
C ALA A 42 -33.38 -17.26 4.15
N ALA A 43 -34.67 -17.04 3.91
CA ALA A 43 -35.71 -18.00 4.26
C ALA A 43 -35.37 -19.36 3.61
N PRO A 44 -35.62 -20.50 4.28
CA PRO A 44 -35.28 -21.81 3.75
C PRO A 44 -36.00 -22.00 2.41
N ALA A 45 -35.24 -22.05 1.33
CA ALA A 45 -35.76 -22.40 0.03
C ALA A 45 -36.10 -23.91 0.04
N GLY A 46 -37.38 -24.24 -0.19
CA GLY A 46 -37.77 -25.62 -0.51
C GLY A 46 -37.04 -26.11 -1.76
N ASP A 47 -36.71 -27.41 -1.80
CA ASP A 47 -35.83 -28.04 -2.79
C ASP A 47 -34.55 -27.24 -3.07
N ALA A 48 -33.73 -27.09 -2.02
CA ALA A 48 -32.49 -26.33 -2.07
C ALA A 48 -31.44 -27.00 -2.98
N VAL A 49 -31.12 -26.33 -4.08
CA VAL A 49 -29.94 -26.63 -4.91
C VAL A 49 -28.68 -26.30 -4.10
N SER A 50 -27.80 -27.29 -3.93
CA SER A 50 -26.51 -27.08 -3.27
C SER A 50 -25.46 -26.56 -4.27
N VAL A 51 -24.75 -25.51 -3.86
CA VAL A 51 -23.62 -24.95 -4.60
C VAL A 51 -22.39 -25.04 -3.73
N SER A 52 -21.31 -25.61 -4.27
CA SER A 52 -20.01 -25.66 -3.60
C SER A 52 -19.02 -24.74 -4.32
N VAL A 53 -18.16 -24.08 -3.55
CA VAL A 53 -17.07 -23.24 -4.07
C VAL A 53 -15.76 -23.96 -3.77
N GLY A 54 -15.04 -24.32 -4.82
CA GLY A 54 -13.72 -24.94 -4.71
C GLY A 54 -12.59 -23.93 -4.44
N PRO A 55 -11.38 -24.41 -4.20
CA PRO A 55 -10.21 -23.56 -4.03
C PRO A 55 -9.92 -22.72 -5.29
N VAL A 56 -9.50 -21.47 -5.09
CA VAL A 56 -9.16 -20.55 -6.18
C VAL A 56 -7.66 -20.64 -6.49
N THR A 57 -7.31 -20.95 -7.74
CA THR A 57 -5.91 -20.89 -8.19
C THR A 57 -5.55 -19.47 -8.58
N LEU A 58 -4.55 -18.89 -7.90
CA LEU A 58 -4.02 -17.56 -8.19
C LEU A 58 -2.61 -17.66 -8.78
N PRO A 59 -2.24 -16.79 -9.73
CA PRO A 59 -0.84 -16.59 -10.14
C PRO A 59 0.03 -16.13 -8.97
N ASP A 60 1.32 -16.49 -8.99
CA ASP A 60 2.23 -16.21 -7.87
C ASP A 60 2.40 -14.71 -7.56
N VAL A 61 2.27 -13.84 -8.57
CA VAL A 61 2.30 -12.39 -8.39
C VAL A 61 1.14 -11.87 -7.53
N LEU A 62 -0.01 -12.55 -7.51
CA LEU A 62 -1.19 -12.17 -6.73
C LEU A 62 -1.20 -12.77 -5.32
N LYS A 63 -0.31 -13.72 -5.02
CA LYS A 63 -0.19 -14.34 -3.69
C LYS A 63 0.59 -13.47 -2.69
N GLN A 64 1.11 -12.33 -3.14
CA GLN A 64 1.87 -11.39 -2.32
C GLN A 64 0.92 -10.46 -1.55
N THR A 65 1.42 -9.86 -0.47
CA THR A 65 0.64 -8.85 0.27
C THR A 65 0.50 -7.54 -0.48
N ARG A 66 1.38 -7.21 -1.43
CA ARG A 66 1.26 -5.97 -2.23
C ARG A 66 0.12 -6.12 -3.24
N ILE A 67 -0.71 -5.09 -3.34
CA ILE A 67 -1.83 -5.07 -4.29
C ILE A 67 -1.27 -4.90 -5.71
N ALA A 68 -1.60 -5.83 -6.60
CA ALA A 68 -1.31 -5.71 -8.02
C ALA A 68 -2.37 -4.86 -8.73
N THR A 69 -1.92 -3.90 -9.53
CA THR A 69 -2.74 -3.05 -10.40
C THR A 69 -2.34 -3.27 -11.86
N GLY A 70 -3.22 -2.92 -12.80
CA GLY A 70 -2.89 -2.95 -14.22
C GLY A 70 -1.80 -1.92 -14.56
N GLY A 71 -0.76 -2.37 -15.27
CA GLY A 71 0.27 -1.54 -15.89
C GLY A 71 0.16 -1.55 -17.42
N GLU A 72 1.09 -0.86 -18.08
CA GLU A 72 1.15 -0.84 -19.54
C GLU A 72 1.52 -2.22 -20.12
N ASN A 73 1.03 -2.52 -21.31
CA ASN A 73 1.37 -3.73 -22.08
C ASN A 73 1.12 -5.05 -21.33
N GLY A 74 0.08 -5.10 -20.48
CA GLY A 74 -0.29 -6.31 -19.73
C GLY A 74 0.63 -6.63 -18.55
N GLN A 75 1.49 -5.68 -18.15
CA GLN A 75 2.34 -5.85 -16.98
C GLN A 75 1.59 -5.56 -15.68
N TYR A 76 1.98 -6.26 -14.61
CA TYR A 76 1.49 -5.95 -13.27
C TYR A 76 2.33 -4.86 -12.63
N ARG A 77 1.67 -3.87 -12.03
CA ARG A 77 2.33 -2.90 -11.15
C ARG A 77 1.91 -3.16 -9.71
N LEU A 78 2.88 -3.47 -8.86
CA LEU A 78 2.64 -3.69 -7.43
C LEU A 78 2.63 -2.36 -6.69
N ALA A 79 1.60 -2.13 -5.88
CA ALA A 79 1.49 -0.95 -5.04
C ALA A 79 2.53 -0.97 -3.92
N GLU A 80 3.21 0.16 -3.72
CA GLU A 80 4.25 0.31 -2.70
C GLU A 80 3.66 0.43 -1.30
N TYR A 81 2.63 1.28 -1.17
CA TYR A 81 2.00 1.64 0.11
C TYR A 81 0.58 1.09 0.28
N HIS A 82 0.15 0.11 -0.53
CA HIS A 82 -1.14 -0.56 -0.38
C HIS A 82 -1.00 -2.08 -0.35
N ARG A 83 -1.54 -2.71 0.69
CA ARG A 83 -1.41 -4.16 0.94
C ARG A 83 -2.72 -4.83 1.31
N TRP A 84 -2.83 -6.11 0.98
CA TRP A 84 -3.80 -7.03 1.57
C TRP A 84 -3.45 -7.34 3.03
N THR A 85 -4.46 -7.52 3.88
CA THR A 85 -4.34 -8.03 5.27
C THR A 85 -4.67 -9.50 5.35
#